data_AF-A0A3S9F630-F1
#
_entry.id   AF-A0A3S9F630-F1
#
_cell.length_a   1.000
_cell.length_b   1.000
_cell.length_c   1.000
_cell.angle_alpha   90.00
_cell.angle_beta   90.00
_cell.angle_gamma   90.00
#
_symmetry.space_group_name_H-M   'P 1'
#
loop_
_entity.id
_entity.type
_entity.pdbx_description
1 polymer ?
#
loop_
_entity_poly.entity_id
_entity_poly.type
_entity_poly.pdbx_seq_one_letter_code
_entity_poly.pdbx_strand_id
1 'polypeptide(L)'
;MGEAKRRRESAAPTVYHHTSTLRTNLIWMAGVIEVEGKSQGAFHPKLGEIKTDAITRRAMNDFPALAWFTTNIDIPKTLTTGAAMFTVDKTTGERKELKATSDDLNALALNRVALGFHVSDIPVAPWREHKGYSTEEGQELNESARSVGDDPRDWYVSETPVDVLQASEFWMSPSVINPKLRRLDAYIPEMRRMVTMCRETKGCFIPPSWLKPEEAMLLAKQLGKPVRQFS
;
A
#
# COMPACT_ATOMS: atom_id res chain seq x y z
N MET A 1 36.52 9.81 13.32
CA MET A 1 35.26 9.26 12.75
C MET A 1 34.73 8.18 13.69
N GLY A 2 33.60 8.44 14.37
CA GLY A 2 33.14 7.63 15.52
C GLY A 2 32.29 6.40 15.15
N GLU A 3 32.29 5.41 16.04
CA GLU A 3 31.57 4.12 15.93
C GLU A 3 30.07 4.26 15.63
N ALA A 4 29.43 5.37 16.03
CA ALA A 4 28.02 5.65 15.72
C ALA A 4 27.76 5.83 14.21
N LYS A 5 28.73 6.39 13.46
CA LYS A 5 28.63 6.54 12.00
C LYS A 5 28.79 5.18 11.31
N ARG A 6 29.73 4.34 11.78
CA ARG A 6 29.91 2.96 11.30
C ARG A 6 28.70 2.07 11.60
N ARG A 7 28.06 2.23 12.77
CA ARG A 7 26.79 1.54 13.10
C ARG A 7 25.64 1.96 12.19
N ARG A 8 25.57 3.23 11.79
CA ARG A 8 24.58 3.73 10.82
C ARG A 8 24.86 3.21 9.40
N GLU A 9 26.12 3.15 9.00
CA GLU A 9 26.55 2.63 7.68
C GLU A 9 26.42 1.10 7.57
N SER A 10 26.38 0.38 8.70
CA SER A 10 26.18 -1.08 8.76
C SER A 10 24.75 -1.49 9.10
N ALA A 11 23.86 -0.56 9.42
CA ALA A 11 22.45 -0.86 9.61
C ALA A 11 21.83 -1.17 8.23
N ALA A 12 21.21 -2.34 8.10
CA ALA A 12 20.47 -2.68 6.90
C ALA A 12 19.45 -1.55 6.59
N PRO A 13 19.35 -1.09 5.33
CA PRO A 13 18.48 0.01 4.99
C PRO A 13 17.02 -0.33 5.32
N THR A 14 16.26 0.68 5.74
CA THR A 14 14.80 0.57 5.83
C THR A 14 14.20 0.86 4.46
N VAL A 15 13.27 0.00 4.03
CA VAL A 15 12.47 0.19 2.82
C VAL A 15 11.01 0.37 3.18
N TYR A 16 10.31 1.16 2.39
CA TYR A 16 8.96 1.62 2.65
C TYR A 16 7.99 1.12 1.60
N HIS A 17 6.92 0.48 2.05
CA HIS A 17 5.75 0.21 1.21
C HIS A 17 4.76 1.37 1.35
N HIS A 18 4.53 2.09 0.25
CA HIS A 18 3.58 3.20 0.20
C HIS A 18 2.18 2.71 -0.19
N THR A 19 1.18 3.11 0.59
CA THR A 19 -0.23 2.74 0.39
C THR A 19 -1.16 3.89 0.80
N SER A 20 -2.47 3.62 0.88
CA SER A 20 -3.48 4.57 1.34
C SER A 20 -4.25 4.04 2.54
N THR A 21 -4.76 4.92 3.39
CA THR A 21 -5.69 4.57 4.49
C THR A 21 -6.96 3.87 4.00
N LEU A 22 -7.31 4.05 2.73
CA LEU A 22 -8.39 3.30 2.08
C LEU A 22 -8.10 1.79 2.01
N ARG A 23 -6.82 1.41 1.89
CA ARG A 23 -6.37 0.02 1.72
C ARG A 23 -5.77 -0.60 2.98
N THR A 24 -5.46 0.19 4.00
CA THR A 24 -4.80 -0.31 5.22
C THR A 24 -5.63 -1.38 5.92
N ASN A 25 -6.95 -1.23 6.02
CA ASN A 25 -7.79 -2.25 6.64
C ASN A 25 -7.76 -3.60 5.89
N LEU A 26 -7.66 -3.59 4.56
CA LEU A 26 -7.47 -4.80 3.77
C LEU A 26 -6.11 -5.46 4.06
N ILE A 27 -5.05 -4.64 4.14
CA ILE A 27 -3.70 -5.11 4.49
C ILE A 27 -3.69 -5.71 5.90
N TRP A 28 -4.39 -5.10 6.86
CA TRP A 28 -4.49 -5.62 8.22
C TRP A 28 -5.25 -6.96 8.27
N MET A 29 -6.36 -7.06 7.53
CA MET A 29 -7.15 -8.29 7.46
C MET A 29 -6.41 -9.42 6.74
N ALA A 30 -5.64 -9.12 5.69
CA ALA A 30 -4.76 -10.08 5.03
C ALA A 30 -3.56 -10.46 5.91
N GLY A 31 -3.11 -9.52 6.74
CA GLY A 31 -1.90 -9.66 7.56
C GLY A 31 -0.60 -9.65 6.75
N VAL A 32 -0.67 -9.42 5.44
CA VAL A 32 0.47 -9.37 4.52
C VAL A 32 0.27 -8.24 3.51
N ILE A 33 1.40 -7.71 3.01
CA ILE A 33 1.43 -6.93 1.77
C ILE A 33 1.47 -7.95 0.63
N GLU A 34 0.36 -8.06 -0.10
CA GLU A 34 0.24 -8.94 -1.27
C GLU A 34 1.08 -8.45 -2.44
N VAL A 35 1.49 -9.40 -3.29
CA VAL A 35 2.03 -9.08 -4.62
C VAL A 35 0.93 -8.48 -5.51
N GLU A 36 1.33 -7.70 -6.51
CA GLU A 36 0.41 -7.10 -7.48
C GLU A 36 -0.58 -8.12 -8.08
N GLY A 37 -1.80 -7.66 -8.40
CA GLY A 37 -2.86 -8.50 -8.97
C GLY A 37 -3.56 -9.46 -7.99
N LYS A 38 -3.06 -9.65 -6.76
CA LYS A 38 -3.71 -10.47 -5.72
C LYS A 38 -4.46 -9.67 -4.66
N SER A 39 -4.29 -8.34 -4.62
CA SER A 39 -4.99 -7.48 -3.67
C SER A 39 -6.50 -7.41 -3.95
N GLN A 40 -7.33 -7.56 -2.91
CA GLN A 40 -8.76 -7.26 -3.00
C GLN A 40 -8.99 -5.74 -3.16
N GLY A 41 -10.05 -5.34 -3.86
CA GLY A 41 -10.45 -3.94 -3.95
C GLY A 41 -11.00 -3.43 -2.61
N ALA A 42 -10.71 -2.17 -2.28
CA ALA A 42 -11.25 -1.54 -1.08
C ALA A 42 -12.74 -1.28 -1.28
N PHE A 43 -13.57 -1.58 -0.29
CA PHE A 43 -15.01 -1.40 -0.42
C PHE A 43 -15.48 -0.14 0.31
N HIS A 44 -16.16 0.74 -0.43
CA HIS A 44 -16.83 1.91 0.12
C HIS A 44 -18.35 1.68 0.18
N PRO A 45 -19.02 1.91 1.33
CA PRO A 45 -20.44 1.57 1.50
C PRO A 45 -21.38 2.20 0.47
N LYS A 46 -21.07 3.43 0.04
CA LYS A 46 -21.88 4.18 -0.95
C LYS A 46 -21.36 4.10 -2.40
N LEU A 47 -20.08 3.76 -2.58
CA LEU A 47 -19.42 3.83 -3.89
C LEU A 47 -19.10 2.44 -4.47
N GLY A 48 -19.28 1.38 -3.69
CA GLY A 48 -18.96 0.01 -4.10
C GLY A 48 -17.48 -0.32 -3.96
N GLU A 49 -17.01 -1.28 -4.74
CA GLU A 49 -15.59 -1.68 -4.74
C GLU A 49 -14.78 -0.63 -5.49
N ILE A 50 -13.93 0.09 -4.75
CA ILE A 50 -12.96 1.04 -5.27
C ILE A 50 -11.71 0.24 -5.68
N LYS A 51 -11.47 0.18 -6.99
CA LYS A 51 -10.24 -0.34 -7.57
C LYS A 51 -9.37 0.87 -7.94
N THR A 52 -8.09 0.80 -7.62
CA THR A 52 -7.11 1.76 -8.14
C THR A 52 -6.27 1.09 -9.20
N ASP A 53 -5.48 1.87 -9.93
CA ASP A 53 -4.60 1.32 -10.94
C ASP A 53 -3.61 0.28 -10.41
N ALA A 54 -3.38 0.12 -9.11
CA ALA A 54 -2.57 -0.99 -8.59
C ALA A 54 -3.18 -2.39 -8.88
N ILE A 55 -4.47 -2.49 -9.23
CA ILE A 55 -5.14 -3.72 -9.69
C ILE A 55 -5.12 -3.83 -11.23
N THR A 56 -4.89 -2.73 -11.95
CA THR A 56 -4.90 -2.65 -13.43
C THR A 56 -3.54 -2.36 -14.06
N ARG A 57 -2.53 -1.96 -13.28
CA ARG A 57 -1.10 -2.13 -13.58
C ARG A 57 -1.05 -3.58 -13.98
N ARG A 58 -0.86 -3.83 -15.28
CA ARG A 58 -0.72 -5.17 -15.80
C ARG A 58 0.17 -5.90 -14.82
N ALA A 59 -0.28 -7.04 -14.30
CA ALA A 59 0.71 -7.98 -13.79
C ALA A 59 1.71 -8.09 -14.94
N MET A 60 2.95 -7.64 -14.70
CA MET A 60 3.92 -7.58 -15.78
C MET A 60 4.01 -8.99 -16.35
N ASN A 61 3.88 -9.10 -17.67
CA ASN A 61 3.76 -10.41 -18.31
C ASN A 61 5.14 -11.07 -18.39
N ASP A 62 6.18 -10.25 -18.41
CA ASP A 62 7.56 -10.70 -18.60
C ASP A 62 8.18 -11.26 -17.31
N PHE A 63 7.57 -11.04 -16.14
CA PHE A 63 8.08 -11.51 -14.86
C PHE A 63 6.98 -11.64 -13.79
N PRO A 64 7.21 -12.39 -12.69
CA PRO A 64 6.18 -12.62 -11.67
C PRO A 64 5.64 -11.31 -11.06
N ALA A 65 4.43 -11.38 -10.51
CA ALA A 65 3.86 -10.28 -9.73
C ALA A 65 4.74 -9.95 -8.52
N LEU A 66 4.90 -8.64 -8.23
CA LEU A 66 5.80 -8.14 -7.20
C LEU A 66 5.07 -7.32 -6.14
N ALA A 67 5.59 -7.31 -4.92
CA ALA A 67 5.31 -6.29 -3.92
C ALA A 67 6.42 -5.22 -3.97
N TRP A 68 6.03 -3.95 -4.05
CA TRP A 68 6.94 -2.82 -4.29
C TRP A 68 7.26 -2.03 -3.02
N PHE A 69 8.52 -1.65 -2.91
CA PHE A 69 9.08 -0.87 -1.82
C PHE A 69 10.08 0.16 -2.37
N THR A 70 10.39 1.19 -1.58
CA THR A 70 11.42 2.19 -1.89
C THR A 70 12.18 2.59 -0.65
N THR A 71 13.45 2.96 -0.76
CA THR A 71 14.21 3.56 0.36
C THR A 71 13.78 5.00 0.65
N ASN A 72 13.02 5.63 -0.25
CA ASN A 72 12.53 7.00 -0.06
C ASN A 72 11.23 7.02 0.77
N ILE A 73 11.22 7.84 1.82
CA ILE A 73 10.04 8.07 2.64
C ILE A 73 9.08 9.09 2.01
N ASP A 74 9.55 9.92 1.08
CA ASP A 74 8.65 10.77 0.31
C ASP A 74 7.77 9.90 -0.60
N ILE A 75 6.53 10.34 -0.81
CA ILE A 75 5.55 9.59 -1.60
C ILE A 75 6.04 9.52 -3.05
N PRO A 76 6.20 8.31 -3.63
CA PRO A 76 6.60 8.15 -5.01
C PRO A 76 5.70 8.94 -5.96
N LYS A 77 6.30 9.68 -6.89
CA LYS A 77 5.57 10.50 -7.85
C LYS A 77 4.74 9.67 -8.82
N THR A 78 5.17 8.44 -9.09
CA THR A 78 4.39 7.41 -9.78
C THR A 78 3.07 7.04 -9.08
N LEU A 79 2.88 7.39 -7.80
CA LEU A 79 1.63 7.22 -7.08
C LEU A 79 0.76 8.48 -7.00
N THR A 80 1.31 9.65 -7.32
CA THR A 80 0.63 10.96 -7.21
C THR A 80 0.39 11.63 -8.56
N THR A 81 1.17 11.29 -9.58
CA THR A 81 1.14 11.90 -10.92
C THR A 81 0.50 10.93 -11.90
N GLY A 82 -0.66 11.29 -12.46
CA GLY A 82 -1.28 10.55 -13.57
C GLY A 82 -1.93 9.20 -13.23
N ALA A 83 -2.19 8.90 -11.95
CA ALA A 83 -2.96 7.70 -11.59
C ALA A 83 -4.41 7.87 -12.04
N ALA A 84 -4.85 7.10 -13.04
CA ALA A 84 -6.25 7.11 -13.44
C ALA A 84 -7.06 6.34 -12.39
N MET A 85 -8.18 6.92 -11.97
CA MET A 85 -9.10 6.25 -11.06
C MET A 85 -10.39 5.93 -11.79
N PHE A 86 -10.94 4.75 -11.55
CA PHE A 86 -12.17 4.31 -12.18
C PHE A 86 -13.12 3.75 -11.12
N THR A 87 -14.40 4.03 -11.27
CA THR A 87 -15.46 3.26 -10.60
C THR A 87 -15.87 2.10 -11.50
N VAL A 88 -16.28 0.99 -10.89
CA VAL A 88 -16.85 -0.17 -11.62
C VAL A 88 -18.27 -0.35 -11.14
N ASP A 89 -19.23 -0.22 -12.06
CA ASP A 89 -20.63 -0.52 -11.77
C ASP A 89 -20.79 -2.03 -11.52
N LYS A 90 -21.45 -2.41 -10.42
CA LYS A 90 -21.60 -3.81 -10.03
C LYS A 90 -22.62 -4.60 -10.84
N THR A 91 -23.54 -3.91 -11.49
CA THR A 91 -24.64 -4.52 -12.24
C THR A 91 -24.24 -4.69 -13.70
N THR A 92 -23.55 -3.69 -14.26
CA THR A 92 -23.17 -3.68 -15.67
C THR A 92 -21.69 -4.04 -15.91
N GLY A 93 -20.84 -3.99 -14.87
CA GLY A 93 -19.39 -4.13 -15.01
C GLY A 93 -18.71 -2.95 -15.72
N GLU A 94 -19.48 -1.90 -16.05
CA GLU A 94 -19.01 -0.74 -16.81
C GLU A 94 -17.99 0.06 -15.99
N ARG A 95 -16.86 0.38 -16.62
CA ARG A 95 -15.80 1.21 -16.02
C ARG A 95 -16.06 2.66 -16.35
N LYS A 96 -16.10 3.52 -15.33
CA LYS A 96 -16.19 4.96 -15.51
C LYS A 96 -14.98 5.64 -14.89
N GLU A 97 -14.21 6.30 -15.72
CA GLU A 97 -13.07 7.10 -15.29
C GLU A 97 -13.57 8.27 -14.44
N LEU A 98 -12.99 8.41 -13.25
CA LEU A 98 -13.12 9.59 -12.43
C LEU A 98 -12.17 10.64 -12.97
N LYS A 99 -12.70 11.60 -13.73
CA LYS A 99 -11.97 12.81 -14.08
C LYS A 99 -11.77 13.62 -12.81
N ALA A 100 -10.57 13.52 -12.24
CA ALA A 100 -10.19 14.09 -10.97
C ALA A 100 -8.87 14.87 -11.13
N THR A 101 -8.73 16.00 -10.45
CA THR A 101 -7.43 16.69 -10.36
C THR A 101 -6.43 15.85 -9.54
N SER A 102 -5.13 16.16 -9.61
CA SER A 102 -4.12 15.52 -8.75
C SER A 102 -4.48 15.65 -7.26
N ASP A 103 -5.10 16.75 -6.87
CA ASP A 103 -5.56 17.01 -5.51
C ASP A 103 -6.79 16.16 -5.15
N ASP A 104 -7.72 15.97 -6.08
CA ASP A 104 -8.87 15.08 -5.91
C ASP A 104 -8.45 13.61 -5.85
N LEU A 105 -7.43 13.19 -6.62
CA LEU A 105 -6.87 11.84 -6.58
C LEU A 105 -6.14 11.58 -5.25
N ASN A 106 -5.39 12.57 -4.75
CA ASN A 106 -4.78 12.52 -3.42
C ASN A 106 -5.84 12.53 -2.32
N ALA A 107 -6.95 13.26 -2.50
CA ALA A 107 -8.09 13.25 -1.61
C ALA A 107 -8.89 11.96 -1.62
N LEU A 108 -9.06 11.33 -2.78
CA LEU A 108 -9.69 10.02 -2.92
C LEU A 108 -8.79 8.90 -2.36
N ALA A 109 -7.47 9.10 -2.31
CA ALA A 109 -6.54 8.25 -1.57
C ALA A 109 -6.58 8.47 -0.03
N LEU A 110 -7.37 9.43 0.45
CA LEU A 110 -7.79 9.79 1.83
C LEU A 110 -6.74 9.96 2.93
N ASN A 111 -5.55 9.35 2.85
CA ASN A 111 -4.29 9.74 3.50
C ASN A 111 -3.22 8.74 3.06
N ARG A 112 -2.04 9.23 2.68
CA ARG A 112 -0.91 8.36 2.33
C ARG A 112 -0.32 7.74 3.59
N VAL A 113 0.01 6.47 3.50
CA VAL A 113 0.63 5.68 4.56
C VAL A 113 1.88 5.04 4.00
N ALA A 114 2.94 4.94 4.81
CA ALA A 114 4.09 4.12 4.51
C ALA A 114 4.41 3.18 5.67
N LEU A 115 4.66 1.91 5.34
CA LEU A 115 5.14 0.90 6.27
C LEU A 115 6.63 0.68 6.05
N GLY A 116 7.43 0.90 7.08
CA GLY A 116 8.88 0.71 7.04
C GLY A 116 9.27 -0.68 7.53
N PHE A 117 10.21 -1.30 6.82
CA PHE A 117 10.76 -2.62 7.11
C PHE A 117 12.28 -2.58 6.94
N HIS A 118 13.02 -3.24 7.83
CA HIS A 118 14.45 -3.45 7.57
C HIS A 118 14.61 -4.50 6.47
N VAL A 119 15.48 -4.24 5.50
CA VAL A 119 15.76 -5.18 4.39
C VAL A 119 16.22 -6.55 4.90
N SER A 120 16.86 -6.62 6.07
CA SER A 120 17.27 -7.89 6.71
C SER A 120 16.10 -8.77 7.16
N ASP A 121 14.93 -8.18 7.38
CA ASP A 121 13.83 -8.84 8.08
C ASP A 121 12.79 -9.41 7.10
N ILE A 122 12.77 -8.91 5.86
CA ILE A 122 11.77 -9.25 4.83
C ILE A 122 12.46 -9.77 3.54
N PRO A 123 11.80 -10.62 2.73
CA PRO A 123 12.38 -11.22 1.53
C PRO A 123 12.37 -10.26 0.33
N VAL A 124 13.08 -9.14 0.42
CA VAL A 124 13.18 -8.14 -0.65
C VAL A 124 14.57 -8.13 -1.29
N ALA A 125 14.60 -7.79 -2.58
CA ALA A 125 15.81 -7.55 -3.33
C ALA A 125 15.77 -6.16 -3.99
N PRO A 126 16.91 -5.48 -4.20
CA PRO A 126 16.97 -4.28 -5.01
C PRO A 126 16.38 -4.54 -6.40
N TRP A 127 15.52 -3.64 -6.90
CA TRP A 127 14.86 -3.79 -8.18
C TRP A 127 15.87 -4.00 -9.32
N ARG A 128 16.98 -3.25 -9.31
CA ARG A 128 18.08 -3.37 -10.28
C ARG A 128 18.75 -4.75 -10.36
N GLU A 129 18.61 -5.56 -9.31
CA GLU A 129 19.17 -6.91 -9.20
C GLU A 129 18.14 -7.98 -9.58
N HIS A 130 16.87 -7.60 -9.71
CA HIS A 130 15.80 -8.49 -10.13
C HIS A 130 15.81 -8.71 -11.65
N LYS A 131 15.53 -9.95 -12.10
CA LYS A 131 15.51 -10.35 -13.52
C LYS A 131 14.59 -9.48 -14.40
N GLY A 132 13.51 -8.96 -13.81
CA GLY A 132 12.55 -8.07 -14.48
C GLY A 132 13.15 -6.73 -14.89
N TYR A 133 14.19 -6.23 -14.21
CA TYR A 133 14.73 -4.88 -14.43
C TYR A 133 15.17 -4.62 -15.87
N SER A 134 15.74 -5.64 -16.52
CA SER A 134 16.29 -5.56 -17.87
C SER A 134 15.33 -6.01 -18.97
N THR A 135 14.14 -6.52 -18.61
CA THR A 135 13.09 -6.88 -19.59
C THR A 135 12.55 -5.64 -20.31
N GLU A 136 11.88 -5.81 -21.44
CA GLU A 136 11.28 -4.69 -22.18
C GLU A 136 10.26 -3.94 -21.30
N GLU A 137 9.32 -4.66 -20.69
CA GLU A 137 8.33 -4.08 -19.78
C GLU A 137 8.98 -3.43 -18.54
N GLY A 138 10.06 -4.04 -18.01
CA GLY A 138 10.83 -3.47 -16.92
C GLY A 138 11.57 -2.17 -17.29
N GLN A 139 12.08 -2.07 -18.52
CA GLN A 139 12.71 -0.86 -19.03
C GLN A 139 11.69 0.27 -19.22
N GLU A 140 10.52 -0.02 -19.79
CA GLU A 140 9.42 0.95 -19.90
C GLU A 140 8.97 1.46 -18.52
N LEU A 141 8.86 0.55 -17.54
CA LEU A 141 8.56 0.91 -16.15
C LEU A 141 9.64 1.85 -15.58
N ASN A 142 10.91 1.53 -15.80
CA ASN A 142 12.03 2.34 -15.33
C ASN A 142 12.04 3.73 -15.97
N GLU A 143 11.76 3.84 -17.27
CA GLU A 143 11.72 5.09 -18.01
C GLU A 143 10.54 5.97 -17.59
N SER A 144 9.35 5.37 -17.48
CA SER A 144 8.15 6.08 -17.02
C SER A 144 8.31 6.61 -15.60
N ALA A 145 8.90 5.84 -14.68
CA ALA A 145 9.22 6.30 -13.33
C ALA A 145 10.18 7.50 -13.33
N ARG A 146 11.26 7.44 -14.14
CA ARG A 146 12.19 8.56 -14.28
C ARG A 146 11.55 9.79 -14.90
N SER A 147 10.63 9.60 -15.85
CA SER A 147 9.92 10.70 -16.52
C SER A 147 9.10 11.57 -15.55
N VAL A 148 8.57 10.96 -14.49
CA VAL A 148 7.83 11.66 -13.44
C VAL A 148 8.74 12.08 -12.29
N GLY A 149 10.02 11.72 -12.33
CA GLY A 149 11.06 12.12 -11.38
C GLY A 149 11.22 11.23 -10.16
N ASP A 150 10.83 9.94 -10.25
CA ASP A 150 11.24 8.88 -9.33
C ASP A 150 12.55 8.22 -9.81
N ASP A 151 13.32 7.59 -8.91
CA ASP A 151 14.52 6.83 -9.25
C ASP A 151 14.32 5.32 -8.99
N PRO A 152 14.25 4.47 -10.03
CA PRO A 152 14.13 3.02 -9.88
C PRO A 152 15.29 2.35 -9.12
N ARG A 153 16.42 3.03 -8.95
CA ARG A 153 17.57 2.50 -8.17
C ARG A 153 17.29 2.47 -6.67
N ASP A 154 16.33 3.25 -6.20
CA ASP A 154 15.88 3.28 -4.80
C ASP A 154 14.82 2.20 -4.52
N TRP A 155 14.37 1.48 -5.55
CA TRP A 155 13.28 0.53 -5.43
C TRP A 155 13.75 -0.86 -5.01
N TYR A 156 12.89 -1.53 -4.26
CA TYR A 156 13.04 -2.90 -3.81
C TYR A 156 11.76 -3.66 -4.12
N VAL A 157 11.90 -4.95 -4.41
CA VAL A 157 10.78 -5.81 -4.78
C VAL A 157 10.83 -7.13 -4.00
N SER A 158 9.65 -7.71 -3.77
CA SER A 158 9.50 -9.08 -3.27
C SER A 158 8.57 -9.86 -4.21
N GLU A 159 8.99 -11.05 -4.64
CA GLU A 159 8.15 -11.99 -5.40
C GLU A 159 7.13 -12.72 -4.48
N THR A 160 7.24 -12.55 -3.16
CA THR A 160 6.36 -13.17 -2.16
C THR A 160 5.64 -12.13 -1.29
N PRO A 161 4.46 -12.45 -0.73
CA PRO A 161 3.81 -11.56 0.21
C PRO A 161 4.69 -11.28 1.44
N VAL A 162 4.67 -10.04 1.93
CA VAL A 162 5.49 -9.59 3.08
C VAL A 162 4.63 -9.49 4.33
N ASP A 163 5.05 -10.14 5.42
CA ASP A 163 4.32 -10.13 6.69
C ASP A 163 4.34 -8.73 7.32
N VAL A 164 3.16 -8.15 7.50
CA VAL A 164 2.98 -6.82 8.08
C VAL A 164 3.47 -6.75 9.54
N LEU A 165 3.46 -7.86 10.28
CA LEU A 165 3.97 -7.89 11.65
C LEU A 165 5.47 -7.57 11.75
N GLN A 166 6.21 -7.73 10.65
CA GLN A 166 7.63 -7.39 10.55
C GLN A 166 7.88 -5.89 10.34
N ALA A 167 6.84 -5.07 10.20
CA ALA A 167 7.00 -3.63 10.10
C ALA A 167 7.65 -3.06 11.38
N SER A 168 8.68 -2.24 11.17
CA SER A 168 9.43 -1.52 12.20
C SER A 168 9.05 -0.05 12.30
N GLU A 169 8.44 0.51 11.26
CA GLU A 169 7.99 1.90 11.23
C GLU A 169 6.59 2.04 10.62
N PHE A 170 5.81 2.99 11.15
CA PHE A 170 4.53 3.40 10.57
C PHE A 170 4.53 4.90 10.35
N TRP A 171 4.19 5.31 9.13
CA TRP A 171 4.13 6.70 8.72
C TRP A 171 2.78 6.99 8.09
N MET A 172 2.20 8.15 8.41
CA MET A 172 0.92 8.58 7.85
C MET A 172 0.95 10.07 7.58
N SER A 173 0.27 10.50 6.52
CA SER A 173 0.04 11.91 6.29
C SER A 173 -1.15 12.41 7.10
N PRO A 174 -1.03 13.54 7.83
CA PRO A 174 -2.16 14.17 8.50
C PRO A 174 -2.99 15.05 7.55
N SER A 175 -2.50 15.31 6.34
CA SER A 175 -3.16 16.17 5.35
C SER A 175 -3.33 15.44 4.04
N VAL A 176 -4.52 15.59 3.49
CA VAL A 176 -4.86 15.17 2.13
C VAL A 176 -4.20 16.07 1.09
N ILE A 177 -4.21 17.38 1.33
CA ILE A 177 -3.64 18.38 0.42
C ILE A 177 -2.13 18.48 0.73
N ASN A 178 -1.28 18.31 -0.29
CA ASN A 178 0.18 18.26 -0.16
C ASN A 178 0.63 17.28 0.95
N PRO A 179 0.38 15.98 0.75
CA PRO A 179 0.60 14.99 1.80
C PRO A 179 2.08 14.94 2.20
N LYS A 180 2.34 15.19 3.48
CA LYS A 180 3.66 14.98 4.11
C LYS A 180 3.53 13.89 5.16
N LEU A 181 4.37 12.87 5.08
CA LEU A 181 4.32 11.76 6.02
C LEU A 181 4.93 12.17 7.37
N ARG A 182 4.31 11.69 8.45
CA ARG A 182 4.82 11.80 9.81
C ARG A 182 4.86 10.42 10.44
N ARG A 183 5.94 10.14 11.16
CA ARG A 183 6.12 8.89 11.90
C ARG A 183 5.16 8.83 13.07
N LEU A 184 4.49 7.69 13.24
CA LEU A 184 3.53 7.42 14.32
C LEU A 184 3.79 6.02 14.89
N ASP A 185 4.90 5.86 15.61
CA ASP A 185 5.30 4.56 16.18
C ASP A 185 4.26 3.97 17.14
N ALA A 186 3.47 4.83 17.81
CA ALA A 186 2.39 4.41 18.70
C ALA A 186 1.31 3.55 18.00
N TYR A 187 1.21 3.62 16.67
CA TYR A 187 0.25 2.83 15.91
C TYR A 187 0.72 1.40 15.63
N ILE A 188 2.02 1.11 15.72
CA ILE A 188 2.57 -0.23 15.44
C ILE A 188 1.97 -1.31 16.36
N PRO A 189 1.86 -1.11 17.69
CA PRO A 189 1.19 -2.06 18.57
C PRO A 189 -0.27 -2.31 18.19
N GLU A 190 -1.02 -1.28 17.79
CA GLU A 190 -2.42 -1.40 17.38
C GLU A 190 -2.56 -2.21 16.10
N MET A 191 -1.74 -1.90 15.09
CA MET A 191 -1.65 -2.66 13.84
C MET A 191 -1.35 -4.13 14.11
N ARG A 192 -0.35 -4.43 14.95
CA ARG A 192 0.00 -5.82 15.32
C ARG A 192 -1.16 -6.53 15.98
N ARG A 193 -1.84 -5.89 16.94
CA ARG A 193 -3.04 -6.44 17.60
C ARG A 193 -4.15 -6.74 16.59
N MET A 194 -4.42 -5.83 15.67
CA MET A 194 -5.45 -6.00 14.63
C MET A 194 -5.12 -7.20 13.71
N VAL A 195 -3.89 -7.28 13.21
CA VAL A 195 -3.43 -8.39 12.35
C VAL A 195 -3.51 -9.72 13.08
N THR A 196 -3.01 -9.81 14.31
CA THR A 196 -3.07 -11.04 15.12
C THR A 196 -4.52 -11.49 15.32
N MET A 197 -5.42 -10.56 15.67
CA MET A 197 -6.83 -10.89 15.83
C MET A 197 -7.46 -11.42 14.54
N CYS A 198 -7.14 -10.85 13.38
CA CYS A 198 -7.63 -11.35 12.09
C CYS A 198 -7.11 -12.75 11.76
N ARG A 199 -5.87 -13.08 12.16
CA ARG A 199 -5.30 -14.43 12.00
C ARG A 199 -5.99 -15.45 12.91
N GLU A 200 -6.30 -15.06 14.15
CA GLU A 200 -6.91 -15.94 15.16
C GLU A 200 -8.42 -16.13 14.96
N THR A 201 -9.11 -15.12 14.44
CA THR A 201 -10.57 -15.11 14.32
C THR A 201 -11.01 -15.12 12.86
N LYS A 202 -11.40 -16.30 12.36
CA LYS A 202 -11.89 -16.45 10.99
C LYS A 202 -13.09 -15.53 10.72
N GLY A 203 -12.98 -14.71 9.68
CA GLY A 203 -14.03 -13.78 9.28
C GLY A 203 -14.04 -12.46 10.06
N CYS A 204 -13.06 -12.21 10.92
CA CYS A 204 -12.89 -10.91 11.55
C CYS A 204 -12.77 -9.81 10.49
N PHE A 205 -13.57 -8.75 10.67
CA PHE A 205 -13.58 -7.60 9.78
C PHE A 205 -13.08 -6.37 10.51
N ILE A 206 -12.05 -5.73 9.92
CA ILE A 206 -11.57 -4.42 10.35
C ILE A 206 -12.24 -3.38 9.45
N PRO A 207 -13.12 -2.52 10.00
CA PRO A 207 -13.71 -1.47 9.20
C PRO A 207 -12.63 -0.45 8.79
N PRO A 208 -12.75 0.13 7.59
CA PRO A 208 -11.92 1.28 7.23
C PRO A 208 -12.00 2.39 8.27
N SER A 209 -10.86 2.97 8.64
CA SER A 209 -10.75 3.93 9.75
C SER A 209 -11.48 5.26 9.53
N TRP A 210 -11.89 5.55 8.30
CA TRP A 210 -12.65 6.74 7.92
C TRP A 210 -14.18 6.54 7.98
N LEU A 211 -14.65 5.30 8.21
CA LEU A 211 -16.08 5.04 8.39
C LEU A 211 -16.53 5.42 9.79
N LYS A 212 -17.72 6.01 9.90
CA LYS A 212 -18.41 6.12 11.18
C LYS A 212 -18.76 4.72 11.70
N PRO A 213 -18.86 4.51 13.03
CA PRO A 213 -19.22 3.21 13.60
C PRO A 213 -20.50 2.60 13.00
N GLU A 214 -21.50 3.42 12.72
CA GLU A 214 -22.76 2.99 12.09
C GLU A 214 -22.58 2.51 10.65
N GLU A 215 -21.75 3.20 9.86
CA GLU A 215 -21.45 2.85 8.47
C GLU A 215 -20.57 1.59 8.40
N ALA A 216 -19.65 1.43 9.35
CA ALA A 216 -18.85 0.23 9.53
C ALA A 216 -19.72 -1.01 9.83
N MET A 217 -20.72 -0.86 10.70
CA MET A 217 -21.68 -1.94 11.00
C MET A 217 -22.52 -2.33 9.78
N LEU A 218 -23.01 -1.34 9.03
CA LEU A 218 -23.78 -1.56 7.82
C LEU A 218 -22.95 -2.31 6.77
N LEU A 219 -21.70 -1.89 6.55
CA LEU A 219 -20.79 -2.51 5.60
C LEU A 219 -20.50 -3.96 5.95
N ALA A 220 -20.19 -4.24 7.22
CA ALA A 220 -19.91 -5.60 7.64
C ALA A 220 -21.12 -6.54 7.51
N LYS A 221 -22.33 -6.03 7.80
CA LYS A 221 -23.58 -6.76 7.55
C LYS A 221 -23.76 -7.08 6.07
N GLN A 222 -23.47 -6.13 5.17
CA GLN A 222 -23.50 -6.36 3.72
C GLN A 222 -22.47 -7.39 3.25
N LEU A 223 -21.30 -7.47 3.90
CA LEU A 223 -20.24 -8.41 3.59
C LEU A 223 -20.38 -9.77 4.32
N GLY A 224 -21.42 -9.94 5.14
CA GLY A 224 -21.64 -11.16 5.93
C GLY A 224 -20.54 -11.42 6.97
N LYS A 225 -19.91 -10.37 7.51
CA LYS A 225 -18.80 -10.47 8.46
C LYS A 225 -19.20 -10.03 9.88
N PRO A 226 -18.74 -10.72 10.94
CA PRO A 226 -18.91 -10.25 12.31
C PRO A 226 -18.09 -8.98 12.59
N VAL A 227 -18.74 -7.95 13.15
CA VAL A 227 -18.07 -6.71 13.62
C VAL A 227 -17.71 -6.85 15.09
N ARG A 228 -16.44 -6.65 15.42
CA ARG A 228 -16.05 -6.28 16.80
C ARG A 228 -15.74 -4.79 16.81
N GLN A 229 -16.34 -4.07 17.77
CA GLN A 229 -16.03 -2.66 17.98
C GLN A 229 -14.59 -2.53 18.51
N PHE A 230 -13.82 -1.62 17.92
CA PHE A 230 -12.54 -1.17 18.44
C PHE A 230 -12.83 0.05 19.32
N SER A 231 -12.62 -0.09 20.63
CA SER A 231 -12.65 0.99 21.62
C SER A 231 -11.24 1.52 21.86
#